data_AF-A0AA38NQD3-F1
#
_entry.id   AF-A0AA38NQD3-F1
#
_cell.length_a   1.000
_cell.length_b   1.000
_cell.length_c   1.000
_cell.angle_alpha   90.00
_cell.angle_beta   90.00
_cell.angle_gamma   90.00
#
_symmetry.space_group_name_H-M   'P 1'
#
loop_
_entity.id
_entity.type
_entity.pdbx_description
1 polymer ?
#
loop_
_entity_poly.entity_id
_entity_poly.type
_entity_poly.pdbx_seq_one_letter_code
_entity_poly.pdbx_strand_id
1 'polypeptide(L)'
;MDFNYIVSVTLARACLYWYKRGLAHRVLLRYLPSGVDLATVIRQKNVALYSPSPPPNEQSTEIQQSLDPQLLDLITETLYATLRSPNTSELELCVDVISRVHLLAPIPGGIIRLVYTAATECGSGNVARRLYAFTRERAIERDHHYPGPQGRALLFLMTFLTQEKGNSHFARTLANEVVENDTFLPVNDRPKFLTLVAGQSFGMAARTLWERYAVGKDSPSVVGNNALLTRMVRLFTKMARLIEADLPDHDEASVSCNMMGELQSGASVDTGLEVNHAETNNPKSISDASKRDTNRKPSVAELRERAENIRYFVQRVIEAFVMVHKPLAHAKHANLSSLARAYFVAGDFAKGFEVFRNLIRRREVPDLHDINIGLSALAEHNPRSAAKMVQVMIQRGIQPNSVTFGTVVHQALIHGDTQLVGDLLQLARQAGNIQLSPEGLYSLTRGSVSMEDGTGAKKSAHLKDALELLKSMPDKGRLSSPDMGKFMVFAALREDEPVVAFEFWRLLLKYSSEWDDREQIHIRRLLGATAIPCDEVKGTSAT
;
A
#
# COMPACT_ATOMS: atom_id res chain seq x y z
N MET A 1 -35.09 42.95 23.28
CA MET A 1 -34.61 42.46 21.97
C MET A 1 -33.81 43.58 21.32
N ASP A 2 -32.57 43.30 20.92
CA ASP A 2 -31.72 44.29 20.25
C ASP A 2 -32.27 44.67 18.88
N PHE A 3 -32.30 45.97 18.57
CA PHE A 3 -32.72 46.48 17.25
C PHE A 3 -31.91 45.84 16.12
N ASN A 4 -30.60 45.66 16.32
CA ASN A 4 -29.70 45.02 15.36
C ASN A 4 -30.10 43.57 15.07
N TYR A 5 -30.53 42.83 16.09
CA TYR A 5 -31.00 41.46 15.98
C TYR A 5 -32.24 41.37 15.07
N ILE A 6 -33.25 42.21 15.33
CA ILE A 6 -34.48 42.25 14.54
C ILE A 6 -34.19 42.59 13.08
N VAL A 7 -33.36 43.61 12.83
CA VAL A 7 -32.97 44.03 11.48
C VAL A 7 -32.25 42.89 10.75
N SER A 8 -31.37 42.16 11.43
CA SER A 8 -30.56 41.13 10.79
C SER A 8 -31.33 39.83 10.52
N VAL A 9 -32.22 39.42 11.43
CA VAL A 9 -33.15 38.29 11.20
C VAL A 9 -34.07 38.61 10.02
N THR A 10 -34.59 39.84 9.96
CA THR A 10 -35.43 40.31 8.85
C THR A 10 -34.65 40.35 7.54
N LEU A 11 -33.39 40.83 7.57
CA LEU A 11 -32.51 40.85 6.41
C LEU A 11 -32.17 39.44 5.93
N ALA A 12 -31.89 38.50 6.83
CA ALA A 12 -31.63 37.10 6.48
C ALA A 12 -32.85 36.44 5.82
N ARG A 13 -34.07 36.70 6.34
CA ARG A 13 -35.33 36.28 5.70
C ARG A 13 -35.51 36.90 4.31
N ALA A 14 -35.21 38.19 4.14
CA ALA A 14 -35.29 38.85 2.84
C ALA A 14 -34.25 38.30 1.85
N CYS A 15 -33.02 38.03 2.30
CA CYS A 15 -31.99 37.37 1.49
C CYS A 15 -32.43 35.98 1.05
N LEU A 16 -33.07 35.22 1.93
CA LEU A 16 -33.63 33.90 1.60
C LEU A 16 -34.75 34.01 0.56
N TYR A 17 -35.67 34.95 0.74
CA TYR A 17 -36.78 35.22 -0.21
C TYR A 17 -36.28 35.63 -1.61
N TRP A 18 -35.17 36.38 -1.70
CA TRP A 18 -34.57 36.79 -2.98
C TRP A 18 -33.48 35.84 -3.49
N TYR A 19 -33.43 34.60 -3.00
CA TYR A 19 -32.48 33.57 -3.41
C TYR A 19 -30.99 33.95 -3.22
N LYS A 20 -30.67 34.92 -2.35
CA LYS A 20 -29.29 35.32 -1.99
C LYS A 20 -28.81 34.54 -0.77
N ARG A 21 -28.72 33.21 -0.93
CA ARG A 21 -28.52 32.26 0.18
C ARG A 21 -27.16 32.40 0.85
N GLY A 22 -26.07 32.57 0.09
CA GLY A 22 -24.76 32.85 0.66
C GLY A 22 -24.71 34.12 1.52
N LEU A 23 -25.48 35.16 1.19
CA LEU A 23 -25.58 36.37 2.02
C LEU A 23 -26.38 36.10 3.29
N ALA A 24 -27.47 35.33 3.21
CA ALA A 24 -28.24 34.91 4.38
C ALA A 24 -27.35 34.18 5.40
N HIS A 25 -26.54 33.21 4.97
CA HIS A 25 -25.58 32.51 5.84
C HIS A 25 -24.57 33.47 6.48
N ARG A 26 -24.00 34.41 5.71
CA ARG A 26 -23.04 35.40 6.26
C ARG A 26 -23.66 36.33 7.28
N VAL A 27 -24.94 36.71 7.11
CA VAL A 27 -25.67 37.53 8.09
C VAL A 27 -25.91 36.72 9.37
N LEU A 28 -26.33 35.46 9.24
CA LEU A 28 -26.56 34.56 10.38
C LEU A 28 -25.28 34.26 11.16
N LEU A 29 -24.14 34.06 10.47
CA LEU A 29 -22.83 33.83 11.08
C LEU A 29 -22.34 34.96 12.00
N ARG A 30 -22.88 36.18 11.87
CA ARG A 30 -22.52 37.30 12.77
C ARG A 30 -23.13 37.17 14.17
N TYR A 31 -24.19 36.38 14.32
CA TYR A 31 -24.87 36.13 15.60
C TYR A 31 -24.44 34.82 16.25
N LEU A 32 -23.60 34.06 15.56
CA LEU A 32 -23.07 32.79 16.03
C LEU A 32 -21.65 33.00 16.57
N PRO A 33 -21.20 32.20 17.55
CA PRO A 33 -19.85 32.26 18.09
C PRO A 33 -18.80 32.27 16.98
N SER A 34 -17.70 33.02 17.17
CA SER A 34 -16.69 33.12 16.13
C SER A 34 -15.99 31.77 15.91
N GLY A 35 -15.33 31.60 14.76
CA GLY A 35 -14.55 30.38 14.50
C GLY A 35 -13.37 30.18 15.46
N VAL A 36 -12.84 31.27 16.02
CA VAL A 36 -11.78 31.21 17.05
C VAL A 36 -12.36 30.71 18.37
N ASP A 37 -13.54 31.20 18.75
CA ASP A 37 -14.27 30.73 19.93
C ASP A 37 -14.66 29.26 19.80
N LEU A 38 -15.06 28.82 18.60
CA LEU A 38 -15.36 27.42 18.31
C LEU A 38 -14.14 26.52 18.62
N ALA A 39 -12.96 26.87 18.11
CA ALA A 39 -11.75 26.07 18.33
C ALA A 39 -11.31 26.08 19.80
N THR A 40 -11.45 27.19 20.52
CA THR A 40 -11.10 27.28 21.94
C THR A 40 -12.09 26.50 22.81
N VAL A 41 -13.39 26.63 22.56
CA VAL A 41 -14.45 25.90 23.28
C VAL A 41 -14.32 24.40 23.08
N ILE A 42 -14.11 23.94 21.84
CA ILE A 42 -13.90 22.52 21.53
C ILE A 42 -12.64 22.00 22.24
N ARG A 43 -11.54 22.77 22.23
CA ARG A 43 -10.31 22.39 22.95
C ARG A 43 -10.53 22.32 24.45
N GLN A 44 -11.19 23.31 25.05
CA GLN A 44 -11.51 23.32 26.49
C GLN A 44 -12.37 22.11 26.87
N LYS A 45 -13.45 21.85 26.12
CA LYS A 45 -14.30 20.67 26.31
C LYS A 45 -13.49 19.38 26.20
N ASN A 46 -12.61 19.26 25.20
CA ASN A 46 -11.74 18.10 25.05
C ASN A 46 -10.73 17.95 26.20
N VAL A 47 -10.15 19.04 26.72
CA VAL A 47 -9.21 19.00 27.87
C VAL A 47 -9.92 18.56 29.15
N ALA A 48 -11.13 19.05 29.39
CA ALA A 48 -11.95 18.65 30.54
C ALA A 48 -12.23 17.13 30.57
N LEU A 49 -12.25 16.45 29.40
CA LEU A 49 -12.44 15.00 29.31
C LEU A 49 -11.22 14.18 29.78
N TYR A 50 -10.01 14.75 29.80
CA TYR A 50 -8.78 14.03 30.18
C TYR A 50 -8.35 14.29 31.63
N SER A 51 -9.10 15.09 32.40
CA SER A 51 -8.77 15.35 33.80
C SER A 51 -9.17 14.16 34.69
N PRO A 52 -8.24 13.55 35.45
CA PRO A 52 -8.47 12.31 36.21
C PRO A 52 -9.31 12.49 37.49
N SER A 53 -9.78 13.71 37.79
CA SER A 53 -10.62 14.02 38.93
C SER A 53 -11.87 14.77 38.46
N PRO A 54 -13.10 14.35 38.83
CA PRO A 54 -14.25 15.23 38.66
C PRO A 54 -13.99 16.48 39.51
N PRO A 55 -14.05 17.71 38.96
CA PRO A 55 -13.90 18.89 39.78
C PRO A 55 -15.00 18.88 40.86
N PRO A 56 -14.65 18.92 42.15
CA PRO A 56 -15.66 19.07 43.19
C PRO A 56 -16.17 20.51 43.12
N ASN A 57 -17.48 20.64 42.92
CA ASN A 57 -18.22 21.91 42.87
C ASN A 57 -17.84 22.86 41.72
N GLU A 58 -18.24 22.51 40.49
CA GLU A 58 -18.82 23.53 39.61
C GLU A 58 -20.34 23.38 39.68
N GLN A 59 -20.95 24.15 40.58
CA GLN A 59 -22.33 24.55 40.40
C GLN A 59 -22.44 25.09 38.98
N SER A 60 -23.31 24.46 38.20
CA SER A 60 -23.58 24.73 36.81
C SER A 60 -23.97 26.19 36.59
N THR A 61 -22.99 27.06 36.42
CA THR A 61 -23.11 28.28 35.62
C THR A 61 -22.64 27.97 34.21
N GLU A 62 -23.14 26.87 33.64
CA GLU A 62 -23.28 26.82 32.19
C GLU A 62 -24.27 27.92 31.82
N ILE A 63 -23.76 29.07 31.41
CA ILE A 63 -24.53 29.98 30.58
C ILE A 63 -24.72 29.24 29.24
N GLN A 64 -25.63 28.27 29.22
CA GLN A 64 -26.26 27.82 27.99
C GLN A 64 -27.10 29.02 27.53
N GLN A 65 -26.49 29.92 26.75
CA GLN A 65 -27.25 30.82 25.90
C GLN A 65 -28.01 29.94 24.91
N SER A 66 -29.19 29.47 25.32
CA SER A 66 -30.09 28.73 24.46
C SER A 66 -30.43 29.63 23.27
N LEU A 67 -30.11 29.18 22.06
CA LEU A 67 -30.43 29.92 20.85
C LEU A 67 -31.95 30.14 20.77
N ASP A 68 -32.38 31.34 20.40
CA ASP A 68 -33.81 31.64 20.18
C ASP A 68 -34.40 30.63 19.17
N PRO A 69 -35.49 29.91 19.52
CA PRO A 69 -36.15 28.97 18.62
C PRO A 69 -36.47 29.55 17.24
N GLN A 70 -36.86 30.83 17.15
CA GLN A 70 -37.19 31.47 15.86
C GLN A 70 -35.96 31.66 14.97
N LEU A 71 -34.79 31.87 15.58
CA LEU A 71 -33.53 31.97 14.87
C LEU A 71 -33.05 30.58 14.43
N LEU A 72 -33.24 29.55 15.26
CA LEU A 72 -32.94 28.17 14.90
C LEU A 72 -33.78 27.71 13.70
N ASP A 73 -35.08 28.04 13.69
CA ASP A 73 -35.97 27.74 12.55
C ASP A 73 -35.50 28.43 11.28
N LEU A 74 -35.16 29.73 11.36
CA LEU A 74 -34.63 30.48 10.21
C LEU A 74 -33.32 29.88 9.68
N ILE A 75 -32.39 29.50 10.57
CA ILE A 75 -31.15 28.85 10.19
C ILE A 75 -31.43 27.53 9.48
N THR A 76 -32.34 26.73 10.03
CA THR A 76 -32.75 25.43 9.49
C THR A 76 -33.36 25.59 8.10
N GLU A 77 -34.29 26.54 7.91
CA GLU A 77 -34.88 26.87 6.60
C GLU A 77 -33.83 27.32 5.59
N THR A 78 -32.89 28.17 6.03
CA THR A 78 -31.80 28.67 5.17
C THR A 78 -30.88 27.53 4.73
N LEU A 79 -30.54 26.61 5.63
CA LEU A 79 -29.76 25.41 5.32
C LEU A 79 -30.50 24.51 4.32
N TYR A 80 -31.78 24.21 4.55
CA TYR A 80 -32.57 23.41 3.61
C TYR A 80 -32.67 24.07 2.23
N ALA A 81 -32.88 25.39 2.16
CA ALA A 81 -32.98 26.10 0.89
C ALA A 81 -31.66 26.06 0.10
N THR A 82 -30.51 26.20 0.77
CA THR A 82 -29.19 26.07 0.14
C THR A 82 -28.95 24.65 -0.35
N LEU A 83 -29.26 23.65 0.46
CA LEU A 83 -28.99 22.24 0.15
C LEU A 83 -29.86 21.68 -0.99
N ARG A 84 -30.95 22.36 -1.37
CA ARG A 84 -31.75 21.99 -2.56
C ARG A 84 -31.05 22.27 -3.89
N SER A 85 -30.19 23.29 -3.98
CA SER A 85 -29.41 23.56 -5.18
C SER A 85 -28.04 24.14 -4.78
N PRO A 86 -27.12 23.26 -4.36
CA PRO A 86 -25.89 23.67 -3.69
C PRO A 86 -24.85 24.22 -4.67
N ASN A 87 -24.11 25.23 -4.21
CA ASN A 87 -22.85 25.66 -4.80
C ASN A 87 -21.71 25.41 -3.80
N THR A 88 -20.49 25.12 -4.28
CA THR A 88 -19.33 24.78 -3.45
C THR A 88 -19.08 25.81 -2.35
N SER A 89 -19.08 27.11 -2.67
CA SER A 89 -18.87 28.18 -1.69
C SER A 89 -20.00 28.29 -0.67
N GLU A 90 -21.24 27.99 -1.06
CA GLU A 90 -22.38 27.99 -0.14
C GLU A 90 -22.37 26.78 0.79
N LEU A 91 -21.86 25.64 0.32
CA LEU A 91 -21.66 24.45 1.14
C LEU A 91 -20.60 24.67 2.23
N GLU A 92 -19.53 25.42 1.95
CA GLU A 92 -18.56 25.78 2.99
C GLU A 92 -19.23 26.59 4.11
N LEU A 93 -20.04 27.58 3.73
CA LEU A 93 -20.81 28.39 4.68
C LEU A 93 -21.82 27.53 5.47
N CYS A 94 -22.44 26.53 4.85
CA CYS A 94 -23.33 25.61 5.56
C CYS A 94 -22.59 24.85 6.66
N VAL A 95 -21.37 24.37 6.40
CA VAL A 95 -20.55 23.69 7.42
C VAL A 95 -20.16 24.67 8.53
N ASP A 96 -19.78 25.91 8.19
CA ASP A 96 -19.44 26.92 9.20
C ASP A 96 -20.64 27.26 10.10
N VAL A 97 -21.83 27.40 9.52
CA VAL A 97 -23.07 27.62 10.27
C VAL A 97 -23.37 26.42 11.15
N ILE A 98 -23.29 25.20 10.61
CA ILE A 98 -23.53 23.96 11.34
C ILE A 98 -22.62 23.86 12.57
N SER A 99 -21.32 24.08 12.37
CA SER A 99 -20.34 23.94 13.44
C SER A 99 -20.54 24.93 14.57
N ARG A 100 -20.94 26.18 14.26
CA ARG A 100 -21.14 27.22 15.28
C ARG A 100 -22.50 27.11 15.97
N VAL A 101 -23.55 26.70 15.25
CA VAL A 101 -24.90 26.51 15.82
C VAL A 101 -24.90 25.37 16.81
N HIS A 102 -24.16 24.29 16.54
CA HIS A 102 -24.09 23.15 17.45
C HIS A 102 -23.61 23.50 18.87
N LEU A 103 -22.79 24.55 19.03
CA LEU A 103 -22.39 25.04 20.35
C LEU A 103 -23.57 25.53 21.20
N LEU A 104 -24.68 25.89 20.57
CA LEU A 104 -25.86 26.47 21.21
C LEU A 104 -27.06 25.51 21.18
N ALA A 105 -27.23 24.76 20.08
CA ALA A 105 -28.31 23.79 19.93
C ALA A 105 -27.95 22.69 18.91
N PRO A 106 -28.35 21.42 19.13
CA PRO A 106 -28.13 20.33 18.19
C PRO A 106 -28.92 20.54 16.89
N ILE A 107 -28.32 20.16 15.76
CA ILE A 107 -28.93 20.32 14.44
C ILE A 107 -29.62 19.02 14.02
N PRO A 108 -30.76 19.07 13.33
CA PRO A 108 -31.38 17.87 12.79
C PRO A 108 -30.43 17.04 11.92
N GLY A 109 -30.29 15.74 12.23
CA GLY A 109 -29.41 14.83 11.48
C GLY A 109 -29.77 14.69 9.99
N GLY A 110 -31.02 15.01 9.60
CA GLY A 110 -31.42 15.09 8.20
C GLY A 110 -30.63 16.13 7.40
N ILE A 111 -30.28 17.27 8.01
CA ILE A 111 -29.46 18.31 7.38
C ILE A 111 -28.04 17.80 7.16
N ILE A 112 -27.46 17.10 8.14
CA ILE A 112 -26.11 16.52 8.02
C ILE A 112 -26.05 15.56 6.82
N ARG A 113 -27.05 14.69 6.68
CA ARG A 113 -27.14 13.78 5.52
C ARG A 113 -27.27 14.53 4.19
N LEU A 114 -28.08 15.59 4.14
CA LEU A 114 -28.24 16.41 2.95
C LEU A 114 -26.94 17.13 2.57
N VAL A 115 -26.14 17.58 3.53
CA VAL A 115 -24.83 18.19 3.26
C VAL A 115 -23.89 17.17 2.63
N TYR A 116 -23.87 15.91 3.10
CA TYR A 116 -23.09 14.85 2.47
C TYR A 116 -23.54 14.54 1.04
N THR A 117 -24.86 14.46 0.80
CA THR A 117 -25.41 14.27 -0.55
C THR A 117 -25.02 15.43 -1.46
N ALA A 118 -25.23 16.67 -1.02
CA ALA A 118 -24.88 17.88 -1.77
C ALA A 118 -23.37 17.98 -2.04
N ALA A 119 -22.52 17.65 -1.06
CA ALA A 119 -21.07 17.62 -1.25
C ALA A 119 -20.65 16.57 -2.29
N THR A 120 -21.35 15.44 -2.34
CA THR A 120 -21.11 14.39 -3.34
C THR A 120 -21.53 14.85 -4.74
N GLU A 121 -22.68 15.52 -4.86
CA GLU A 121 -23.18 16.07 -6.13
C GLU A 121 -22.28 17.19 -6.68
N CYS A 122 -21.76 18.05 -5.80
CA CYS A 122 -20.81 19.11 -6.16
C CYS A 122 -19.37 18.60 -6.32
N GLY A 123 -19.07 17.34 -6.01
CA GLY A 123 -17.70 16.80 -6.01
C GLY A 123 -16.77 17.44 -4.97
N SER A 124 -17.31 18.05 -3.90
CA SER A 124 -16.54 18.76 -2.89
C SER A 124 -16.16 17.85 -1.71
N GLY A 125 -15.07 17.11 -1.87
CA GLY A 125 -14.55 16.23 -0.81
C GLY A 125 -14.08 16.99 0.43
N ASN A 126 -13.58 18.21 0.28
CA ASN A 126 -13.13 19.07 1.37
C ASN A 126 -14.26 19.47 2.33
N VAL A 127 -15.45 19.76 1.80
CA VAL A 127 -16.65 20.05 2.61
C VAL A 127 -17.05 18.80 3.39
N ALA A 128 -17.16 17.65 2.72
CA ALA A 128 -17.53 16.39 3.36
C ALA A 128 -16.52 15.98 4.45
N ARG A 129 -15.21 16.13 4.19
CA ARG A 129 -14.15 15.89 5.16
C ARG A 129 -14.24 16.82 6.37
N ARG A 130 -14.43 18.13 6.17
CA ARG A 130 -14.57 19.08 7.27
C ARG A 130 -15.77 18.77 8.15
N LEU A 131 -16.93 18.53 7.53
CA LEU A 131 -18.13 18.14 8.27
C LEU A 131 -17.90 16.85 9.06
N TYR A 132 -17.32 15.84 8.43
CA TYR A 132 -17.02 14.56 9.08
C TYR A 132 -16.07 14.71 10.25
N ALA A 133 -14.99 15.48 10.09
CA ALA A 133 -14.05 15.77 11.17
C ALA A 133 -14.76 16.42 12.35
N PHE A 134 -15.57 17.44 12.11
CA PHE A 134 -16.36 18.12 13.14
C PHE A 134 -17.33 17.17 13.86
N THR A 135 -18.11 16.37 13.12
CA THR A 135 -19.10 15.45 13.70
C THR A 135 -18.50 14.27 14.48
N ARG A 136 -17.18 14.04 14.34
CA ARG A 136 -16.44 12.94 15.00
C ARG A 136 -15.42 13.46 16.01
N GLU A 137 -15.48 14.74 16.36
CA GLU A 137 -14.75 15.27 17.50
C GLU A 137 -15.37 14.78 18.82
N ARG A 138 -14.53 14.37 19.78
CA ARG A 138 -14.99 13.75 21.03
C ARG A 138 -15.95 14.62 21.83
N ALA A 139 -15.68 15.93 21.91
CA ALA A 139 -16.57 16.89 22.56
C ALA A 139 -17.97 16.92 21.92
N ILE A 140 -18.02 16.86 20.58
CA ILE A 140 -19.27 16.91 19.81
C ILE A 140 -20.02 15.59 19.94
N GLU A 141 -19.33 14.47 19.80
CA GLU A 141 -19.94 13.14 19.84
C GLU A 141 -20.52 12.79 21.22
N ARG A 142 -19.93 13.30 22.31
CA ARG A 142 -20.49 13.17 23.67
C ARG A 142 -21.77 13.97 23.84
N ASP A 143 -21.84 15.16 23.24
CA ASP A 143 -22.98 16.08 23.36
C ASP A 143 -24.13 15.65 22.44
N HIS A 144 -23.83 15.27 21.19
CA HIS A 144 -24.81 14.80 20.21
C HIS A 144 -24.19 13.91 19.13
N HIS A 145 -24.69 12.68 18.99
CA HIS A 145 -24.23 11.76 17.95
C HIS A 145 -24.89 12.03 16.59
N TYR A 146 -24.14 12.66 15.68
CA TYR A 146 -24.59 12.95 14.33
C TYR A 146 -24.46 11.75 13.37
N PRO A 147 -25.42 11.58 12.42
CA PRO A 147 -25.38 10.49 11.47
C PRO A 147 -24.21 10.65 10.49
N GLY A 148 -23.47 9.56 10.25
CA GLY A 148 -22.42 9.51 9.24
C GLY A 148 -22.95 9.54 7.80
N PRO A 149 -22.05 9.62 6.81
CA PRO A 149 -22.42 9.55 5.40
C PRO A 149 -22.98 8.16 5.04
N GLN A 150 -23.96 8.13 4.14
CA GLN A 150 -24.65 6.89 3.73
C GLN A 150 -24.70 6.77 2.20
N GLY A 151 -24.93 5.55 1.70
CA GLY A 151 -25.08 5.28 0.28
C GLY A 151 -23.88 5.77 -0.55
N ARG A 152 -24.14 6.55 -1.61
CA ARG A 152 -23.09 7.08 -2.50
C ARG A 152 -22.12 8.03 -1.81
N ALA A 153 -22.61 8.80 -0.83
CA ALA A 153 -21.77 9.77 -0.12
C ALA A 153 -20.70 9.10 0.75
N LEU A 154 -20.99 7.89 1.27
CA LEU A 154 -20.04 7.09 2.02
C LEU A 154 -18.84 6.68 1.17
N LEU A 155 -19.10 6.11 -0.01
CA LEU A 155 -18.04 5.72 -0.95
C LEU A 155 -17.27 6.95 -1.47
N PHE A 156 -17.97 8.05 -1.74
CA PHE A 156 -17.36 9.32 -2.16
C PHE A 156 -16.37 9.84 -1.11
N LEU A 157 -16.80 9.98 0.14
CA LEU A 157 -15.94 10.44 1.23
C LEU A 157 -14.77 9.49 1.43
N MET A 158 -14.99 8.18 1.47
CA MET A 158 -13.92 7.20 1.63
C MET A 158 -12.88 7.34 0.51
N THR A 159 -13.32 7.46 -0.75
CA THR A 159 -12.43 7.67 -1.90
C THR A 159 -11.58 8.92 -1.70
N PHE A 160 -12.19 10.04 -1.33
CA PHE A 160 -11.48 11.29 -1.08
C PHE A 160 -10.45 11.18 0.07
N LEU A 161 -10.85 10.59 1.20
CA LEU A 161 -9.97 10.42 2.37
C LEU A 161 -8.77 9.51 2.06
N THR A 162 -8.90 8.56 1.14
CA THR A 162 -7.79 7.68 0.74
C THR A 162 -6.84 8.27 -0.30
N GLN A 163 -7.23 9.33 -1.01
CA GLN A 163 -6.41 9.95 -2.06
C GLN A 163 -5.45 11.00 -1.49
N GLU A 164 -5.90 11.78 -0.51
CA GLU A 164 -5.11 12.87 0.08
C GLU A 164 -4.25 12.42 1.26
N LYS A 165 -2.99 12.87 1.29
CA LYS A 165 -2.09 12.63 2.43
C LYS A 165 -2.59 13.38 3.66
N GLY A 166 -2.66 12.70 4.81
CA GLY A 166 -3.11 13.27 6.10
C GLY A 166 -4.51 12.85 6.54
N ASN A 167 -5.32 12.27 5.66
CA ASN A 167 -6.70 11.89 5.95
C ASN A 167 -6.86 10.43 6.43
N SER A 168 -5.77 9.69 6.61
CA SER A 168 -5.78 8.26 6.96
C SER A 168 -6.51 7.96 8.28
N HIS A 169 -6.35 8.82 9.30
CA HIS A 169 -7.08 8.68 10.56
C HIS A 169 -8.59 8.71 10.34
N PHE A 170 -9.10 9.70 9.60
CA PHE A 170 -10.53 9.80 9.29
C PHE A 170 -11.02 8.63 8.44
N ALA A 171 -10.21 8.16 7.49
CA ALA A 171 -10.54 6.97 6.69
C ALA A 171 -10.67 5.73 7.58
N ARG A 172 -9.81 5.59 8.59
CA ARG A 172 -9.87 4.49 9.57
C ARG A 172 -11.10 4.59 10.45
N THR A 173 -11.38 5.78 11.01
CA THR A 173 -12.60 6.02 11.80
C THR A 173 -13.84 5.69 10.99
N LEU A 174 -13.90 6.13 9.72
CA LEU A 174 -15.03 5.84 8.83
C LEU A 174 -15.18 4.35 8.54
N ALA A 175 -14.08 3.64 8.29
CA ALA A 175 -14.11 2.20 8.07
C ALA A 175 -14.62 1.44 9.31
N ASN A 176 -14.18 1.83 10.51
CA ASN A 176 -14.62 1.23 11.76
C ASN A 176 -16.10 1.55 12.04
N GLU A 177 -16.55 2.77 11.80
CA GLU A 177 -17.96 3.16 11.97
C GLU A 177 -18.88 2.31 11.08
N VAL A 178 -18.49 2.04 9.83
CA VAL A 178 -19.26 1.17 8.93
C VAL A 178 -19.33 -0.28 9.44
N VAL A 179 -18.27 -0.74 10.11
CA VAL A 179 -18.26 -2.07 10.74
C VAL A 179 -19.17 -2.09 11.96
N GLU A 180 -19.01 -1.13 12.87
CA GLU A 180 -19.72 -1.06 14.16
C GLU A 180 -21.22 -0.84 13.99
N ASN A 181 -21.62 0.08 13.11
CA ASN A 181 -23.03 0.47 12.92
C ASN A 181 -23.79 -0.37 11.89
N ASP A 182 -23.14 -1.38 11.30
CA ASP A 182 -23.66 -2.15 10.18
C ASP A 182 -24.25 -1.28 9.04
N THR A 183 -23.53 -0.23 8.69
CA THR A 183 -24.01 0.75 7.71
C THR A 183 -24.23 0.11 6.35
N PHE A 184 -25.45 0.29 5.81
CA PHE A 184 -25.82 -0.25 4.51
C PHE A 184 -24.94 0.31 3.37
N LEU A 185 -24.25 -0.60 2.67
CA LEU A 185 -23.52 -0.33 1.44
C LEU A 185 -24.26 -0.93 0.23
N PRO A 186 -24.54 -0.13 -0.83
CA PRO A 186 -25.09 -0.64 -2.08
C PRO A 186 -24.21 -1.74 -2.67
N VAL A 187 -24.82 -2.79 -3.23
CA VAL A 187 -24.13 -3.99 -3.73
C VAL A 187 -22.96 -3.66 -4.66
N ASN A 188 -23.18 -2.73 -5.60
CA ASN A 188 -22.18 -2.31 -6.58
C ASN A 188 -21.01 -1.53 -5.98
N ASP A 189 -21.21 -0.89 -4.83
CA ASP A 189 -20.22 -0.04 -4.17
C ASP A 189 -19.35 -0.83 -3.18
N ARG A 190 -19.86 -1.97 -2.66
CA ARG A 190 -19.16 -2.84 -1.69
C ARG A 190 -17.74 -3.20 -2.15
N PRO A 191 -17.49 -3.74 -3.35
CA PRO A 191 -16.14 -4.18 -3.71
C PRO A 191 -15.14 -3.02 -3.77
N LYS A 192 -15.59 -1.86 -4.26
CA LYS A 192 -14.76 -0.65 -4.33
C LYS A 192 -14.45 -0.11 -2.94
N PHE A 193 -15.45 -0.04 -2.06
CA PHE A 193 -15.25 0.38 -0.67
C PHE A 193 -14.24 -0.52 0.04
N LEU A 194 -14.42 -1.84 -0.01
CA LEU A 194 -13.49 -2.78 0.63
C LEU A 194 -12.08 -2.72 0.03
N THR A 195 -11.96 -2.48 -1.29
CA THR A 195 -10.64 -2.31 -1.93
C THR A 195 -9.91 -1.08 -1.39
N LEU A 196 -10.63 0.02 -1.12
CA LEU A 196 -10.06 1.22 -0.50
C LEU A 196 -9.64 0.97 0.95
N VAL A 197 -10.48 0.29 1.74
CA VAL A 197 -10.19 -0.09 3.14
C VAL A 197 -8.93 -0.97 3.21
N ALA A 198 -8.90 -2.05 2.41
CA ALA A 198 -7.74 -2.93 2.31
C ALA A 198 -6.51 -2.16 1.79
N GLY A 199 -6.73 -1.15 0.95
CA GLY A 199 -5.67 -0.33 0.40
C GLY A 199 -5.00 0.62 1.37
N GLN A 200 -5.67 1.00 2.44
CA GLN A 200 -5.08 1.76 3.55
C GLN A 200 -4.53 0.86 4.66
N SER A 201 -4.51 -0.46 4.45
CA SER A 201 -4.05 -1.45 5.42
C SER A 201 -4.90 -1.54 6.70
N PHE A 202 -6.20 -1.24 6.62
CA PHE A 202 -7.12 -1.39 7.76
C PHE A 202 -7.56 -2.84 7.92
N GLY A 203 -6.68 -3.69 8.48
CA GLY A 203 -6.84 -5.14 8.53
C GLY A 203 -8.15 -5.62 9.18
N MET A 204 -8.49 -5.14 10.38
CA MET A 204 -9.72 -5.54 11.07
C MET A 204 -10.97 -5.20 10.26
N ALA A 205 -11.12 -3.93 9.87
CA ALA A 205 -12.27 -3.50 9.08
C ALA A 205 -12.36 -4.23 7.74
N ALA A 206 -11.23 -4.44 7.05
CA ALA A 206 -11.18 -5.19 5.80
C ALA A 206 -11.68 -6.64 5.98
N ARG A 207 -11.22 -7.34 7.02
CA ARG A 207 -11.64 -8.71 7.32
C ARG A 207 -13.13 -8.77 7.66
N THR A 208 -13.57 -7.97 8.61
CA THR A 208 -14.97 -8.02 9.10
C THR A 208 -15.96 -7.69 7.99
N LEU A 209 -15.67 -6.67 7.17
CA LEU A 209 -16.54 -6.33 6.04
C LEU A 209 -16.51 -7.41 4.96
N TRP A 210 -15.35 -8.01 4.68
CA TRP A 210 -15.27 -9.10 3.71
C TRP A 210 -16.06 -10.32 4.18
N GLU A 211 -15.90 -10.76 5.44
CA GLU A 211 -16.63 -11.89 6.00
C GLU A 211 -18.15 -11.64 6.00
N ARG A 212 -18.59 -10.41 6.30
CA ARG A 212 -19.99 -10.00 6.23
C ARG A 212 -20.56 -10.11 4.82
N TYR A 213 -19.85 -9.60 3.82
CA TYR A 213 -20.35 -9.56 2.44
C TYR A 213 -20.00 -10.80 1.59
N ALA A 214 -19.17 -11.71 2.12
CA ALA A 214 -18.87 -12.99 1.49
C ALA A 214 -20.02 -14.01 1.62
N VAL A 215 -21.05 -13.71 2.42
CA VAL A 215 -22.22 -14.55 2.62
C VAL A 215 -23.46 -13.90 2.00
N GLY A 216 -24.42 -14.72 1.58
CA GLY A 216 -25.73 -14.28 1.07
C GLY A 216 -25.82 -14.16 -0.45
N LYS A 217 -26.97 -13.69 -0.93
CA LYS A 217 -27.34 -13.66 -2.35
C LYS A 217 -26.40 -12.78 -3.21
N ASP A 218 -25.88 -11.71 -2.62
CA ASP A 218 -25.03 -10.73 -3.31
C ASP A 218 -23.53 -11.05 -3.21
N SER A 219 -23.16 -12.13 -2.52
CA SER A 219 -21.76 -12.54 -2.30
C SER A 219 -20.91 -12.59 -3.58
N PRO A 220 -21.40 -13.12 -4.72
CA PRO A 220 -20.63 -13.17 -5.96
C PRO A 220 -20.15 -11.80 -6.47
N SER A 221 -20.88 -10.72 -6.17
CA SER A 221 -20.50 -9.36 -6.55
C SER A 221 -19.23 -8.87 -5.83
N VAL A 222 -19.08 -9.27 -4.56
CA VAL A 222 -17.95 -8.89 -3.72
C VAL A 222 -16.79 -9.85 -3.89
N VAL A 223 -17.04 -11.14 -3.64
CA VAL A 223 -16.02 -12.19 -3.68
C VAL A 223 -15.44 -12.37 -5.08
N GLY A 224 -16.24 -12.17 -6.13
CA GLY A 224 -15.79 -12.31 -7.52
C GLY A 224 -14.96 -11.12 -8.05
N ASN A 225 -14.71 -10.09 -7.26
CA ASN A 225 -14.03 -8.87 -7.71
C ASN A 225 -12.49 -9.01 -7.72
N ASN A 226 -11.88 -8.77 -8.89
CA ASN A 226 -10.43 -8.90 -9.12
C ASN A 226 -9.56 -7.97 -8.28
N ALA A 227 -9.96 -6.70 -8.18
CA ALA A 227 -9.21 -5.69 -7.45
C ALA A 227 -9.25 -5.97 -5.94
N LEU A 228 -10.41 -6.37 -5.43
CA LEU A 228 -10.59 -6.76 -4.05
C LEU A 228 -9.75 -7.99 -3.70
N LEU A 229 -9.81 -9.06 -4.52
CA LEU A 229 -8.99 -10.26 -4.35
C LEU A 229 -7.52 -9.90 -4.18
N THR A 230 -6.98 -9.15 -5.14
CA THR A 230 -5.56 -8.80 -5.16
C THR A 230 -5.17 -7.97 -3.94
N ARG A 231 -6.04 -7.02 -3.51
CA ARG A 231 -5.74 -6.15 -2.37
C ARG A 231 -5.83 -6.86 -1.04
N MET A 232 -6.84 -7.72 -0.86
CA MET A 232 -7.01 -8.53 0.34
C MET A 232 -5.82 -9.49 0.51
N VAL A 233 -5.50 -10.27 -0.52
CA VAL A 233 -4.38 -11.23 -0.44
C VAL A 233 -3.06 -10.52 -0.15
N ARG A 234 -2.77 -9.40 -0.82
CA ARG A 234 -1.56 -8.60 -0.54
C ARG A 234 -1.51 -8.09 0.90
N LEU A 235 -2.61 -7.54 1.42
CA LEU A 235 -2.68 -7.01 2.78
C LEU A 235 -2.43 -8.11 3.82
N PHE A 236 -3.19 -9.20 3.76
CA PHE A 236 -3.13 -10.25 4.77
C PHE A 236 -1.85 -11.08 4.67
N THR A 237 -1.33 -11.38 3.47
CA THR A 237 0.00 -12.00 3.35
C THR A 237 1.09 -11.10 3.94
N LYS A 238 1.05 -9.77 3.68
CA LYS A 238 2.03 -8.85 4.28
C LYS A 238 1.95 -8.86 5.81
N MET A 239 0.75 -8.85 6.38
CA MET A 239 0.57 -8.93 7.83
C MET A 239 1.07 -10.25 8.42
N ALA A 240 0.81 -11.39 7.77
CA ALA A 240 1.35 -12.68 8.22
C ALA A 240 2.89 -12.68 8.23
N ARG A 241 3.52 -12.20 7.14
CA ARG A 241 4.99 -12.14 7.05
C ARG A 241 5.61 -11.24 8.11
N LEU A 242 4.97 -10.10 8.42
CA LEU A 242 5.45 -9.21 9.48
C LEU A 242 5.41 -9.88 10.86
N ILE A 243 4.35 -10.65 11.15
CA ILE A 243 4.23 -11.40 12.40
C ILE A 243 5.25 -12.54 12.47
N GLU A 244 5.48 -13.22 11.34
CA GLU A 244 6.45 -14.31 11.24
C GLU A 244 7.89 -13.82 11.41
N ALA A 245 8.21 -12.61 10.94
CA ALA A 245 9.53 -12.01 11.12
C ALA A 245 9.87 -11.68 12.58
N ASP A 246 8.86 -11.58 13.45
CA ASP A 246 9.03 -11.36 14.88
C ASP A 246 9.20 -12.69 15.67
N LEU A 247 9.07 -13.85 15.01
CA LEU A 247 9.31 -15.16 15.64
C LEU A 247 10.83 -15.42 15.74
N PRO A 248 11.34 -15.89 16.89
CA PRO A 248 12.73 -16.31 16.99
C PRO A 248 12.97 -17.48 16.04
N ASP A 249 14.02 -17.36 15.22
CA ASP A 249 14.42 -18.36 14.21
C ASP A 249 14.48 -19.76 14.82
N HIS A 250 13.54 -20.62 14.42
CA HIS A 250 13.66 -22.06 14.60
C HIS A 250 13.91 -22.67 13.22
N ASP A 251 15.14 -23.17 13.07
CA ASP A 251 15.71 -24.00 12.00
C ASP A 251 15.81 -23.35 10.61
N GLU A 252 17.08 -23.17 10.19
CA GLU A 252 17.58 -22.74 8.87
C GLU A 252 17.16 -23.64 7.67
N ALA A 253 16.04 -24.35 7.76
CA ALA A 253 15.51 -25.18 6.69
C ALA A 253 14.30 -24.58 5.96
N SER A 254 13.75 -23.43 6.41
CA SER A 254 12.56 -22.84 5.78
C SER A 254 12.58 -21.32 5.55
N VAL A 255 13.66 -20.62 5.90
CA VAL A 255 13.79 -19.17 5.69
C VAL A 255 14.89 -18.86 4.67
N SER A 256 14.53 -18.93 3.40
CA SER A 256 15.21 -18.20 2.32
C SER A 256 14.14 -17.76 1.34
N CYS A 257 13.55 -16.61 1.67
CA CYS A 257 12.84 -15.76 0.72
C CYS A 257 12.68 -14.39 1.37
N ASN A 258 13.68 -13.54 1.25
CA ASN A 258 13.52 -12.09 1.39
C ASN A 258 14.75 -11.37 0.83
N MET A 259 14.57 -10.74 -0.34
CA MET A 259 14.95 -9.35 -0.63
C MET A 259 14.68 -9.06 -2.11
N MET A 260 13.72 -8.20 -2.40
CA MET A 260 13.86 -7.14 -3.40
C MET A 260 12.88 -6.02 -3.07
N GLY A 261 13.39 -4.79 -3.16
CA GLY A 261 12.87 -3.63 -2.47
C GLY A 261 11.65 -2.99 -3.12
N GLU A 262 10.77 -2.49 -2.26
CA GLU A 262 10.08 -1.23 -2.51
C GLU A 262 10.48 -0.26 -1.39
N LEU A 263 11.36 0.68 -1.73
CA LEU A 263 11.50 1.93 -1.00
C LEU A 263 10.20 2.72 -1.16
N GLN A 264 9.41 2.87 -0.09
CA GLN A 264 9.06 4.19 0.47
C GLN A 264 8.03 4.16 1.61
N SER A 265 8.29 5.09 2.54
CA SER A 265 7.47 5.63 3.63
C SER A 265 7.25 4.73 4.85
N GLY A 266 8.04 5.02 5.88
CA GLY A 266 7.76 4.63 7.25
C GLY A 266 6.46 5.27 7.74
N ALA A 267 5.56 4.43 8.20
CA ALA A 267 4.56 4.74 9.20
C ALA A 267 4.40 3.48 10.05
N SER A 268 4.50 3.62 11.37
CA SER A 268 4.26 2.55 12.33
C SER A 268 2.87 1.96 12.08
N VAL A 269 2.83 0.67 11.76
CA VAL A 269 1.58 -0.07 11.63
C VAL A 269 1.15 -0.46 13.03
N ASP A 270 0.16 0.27 13.54
CA ASP A 270 -0.59 -0.09 14.74
C ASP A 270 -1.33 -1.41 14.45
N THR A 271 -0.76 -2.54 14.90
CA THR A 271 -1.28 -3.89 14.68
C THR A 271 -2.40 -4.23 15.67
N GLY A 272 -3.38 -3.34 15.80
CA GLY A 272 -4.61 -3.56 16.57
C GLY A 272 -5.43 -4.71 15.97
N LEU A 273 -5.23 -5.91 16.52
CA LEU A 273 -6.14 -7.05 16.43
C LEU A 273 -6.23 -7.60 17.85
N GLU A 274 -7.21 -7.10 18.61
CA GLU A 274 -7.77 -7.85 19.72
C GLU A 274 -8.78 -8.86 19.13
N VAL A 275 -8.63 -10.12 19.51
CA VAL A 275 -9.48 -11.21 19.05
C VAL A 275 -10.81 -11.14 19.81
N ASN A 276 -11.92 -10.86 19.11
CA ASN A 276 -13.26 -11.16 19.62
C ASN A 276 -13.73 -12.47 18.98
N HIS A 277 -13.72 -13.54 19.77
CA HIS A 277 -14.41 -14.78 19.43
C HIS A 277 -15.91 -14.52 19.44
N ALA A 278 -16.57 -14.91 18.34
CA ALA A 278 -18.02 -15.00 18.28
C ALA A 278 -18.45 -16.23 19.10
N GLU A 279 -19.03 -15.99 20.29
CA GLU A 279 -19.85 -16.99 20.97
C GLU A 279 -21.26 -16.42 21.22
N THR A 280 -22.20 -17.29 20.92
CA THR A 280 -23.65 -17.15 20.95
C THR A 280 -24.22 -17.07 22.36
N ASN A 281 -25.21 -16.19 22.53
CA ASN A 281 -26.36 -16.24 23.45
C ASN A 281 -26.19 -16.24 24.99
N ASN A 282 -26.80 -15.19 25.56
CA ASN A 282 -27.62 -15.09 26.79
C ASN A 282 -27.00 -14.37 28.02
N PRO A 283 -27.72 -13.44 28.70
CA PRO A 283 -27.14 -12.46 29.61
C PRO A 283 -27.29 -12.86 31.08
N LYS A 284 -26.19 -12.96 31.83
CA LYS A 284 -26.19 -12.78 33.29
C LYS A 284 -24.89 -12.15 33.78
N SER A 285 -25.07 -11.03 34.49
CA SER A 285 -24.17 -10.34 35.41
C SER A 285 -22.98 -11.15 35.94
N ILE A 286 -21.77 -10.61 35.85
CA ILE A 286 -20.73 -10.68 36.89
C ILE A 286 -19.84 -9.44 36.79
N SER A 287 -19.61 -8.87 37.96
CA SER A 287 -18.83 -7.71 38.37
C SER A 287 -17.34 -7.75 38.03
N ASP A 288 -16.76 -6.56 37.88
CA ASP A 288 -15.42 -6.12 38.30
C ASP A 288 -14.38 -7.23 38.58
N ALA A 289 -13.65 -7.68 37.55
CA ALA A 289 -12.29 -8.21 37.65
C ALA A 289 -11.71 -8.59 36.27
N SER A 290 -11.42 -7.62 35.39
CA SER A 290 -10.42 -7.83 34.32
C SER A 290 -9.97 -6.50 33.73
N LYS A 291 -9.15 -5.76 34.48
CA LYS A 291 -8.20 -4.85 33.83
C LYS A 291 -7.17 -5.74 33.15
N ARG A 292 -7.38 -6.04 31.87
CA ARG A 292 -6.40 -6.74 31.03
C ARG A 292 -5.12 -5.93 31.04
N ASP A 293 -4.05 -6.58 31.45
CA ASP A 293 -2.70 -6.03 31.51
C ASP A 293 -2.24 -5.75 30.06
N THR A 294 -2.39 -4.50 29.60
CA THR A 294 -2.08 -4.07 28.22
C THR A 294 -0.58 -4.08 27.90
N ASN A 295 0.24 -4.67 28.76
CA ASN A 295 1.71 -4.63 28.68
C ASN A 295 2.37 -6.02 28.59
N ARG A 296 1.59 -7.11 28.50
CA ARG A 296 2.14 -8.46 28.28
C ARG A 296 2.56 -8.62 26.82
N LYS A 297 3.86 -8.83 26.57
CA LYS A 297 4.35 -9.21 25.22
C LYS A 297 3.68 -10.52 24.79
N PRO A 298 3.14 -10.59 23.55
CA PRO A 298 2.50 -11.80 23.05
C PRO A 298 3.48 -12.96 23.03
N SER A 299 3.01 -14.16 23.39
CA SER A 299 3.86 -15.35 23.39
C SER A 299 4.20 -15.80 21.96
N VAL A 300 5.31 -16.52 21.77
CA VAL A 300 5.70 -17.08 20.45
C VAL A 300 4.60 -17.96 19.87
N ALA A 301 3.90 -18.71 20.72
CA ALA A 301 2.76 -19.53 20.32
C ALA A 301 1.57 -18.68 19.83
N GLU A 302 1.24 -17.59 20.52
CA GLU A 302 0.18 -16.65 20.10
C GLU A 302 0.52 -15.97 18.76
N LEU A 303 1.78 -15.59 18.56
CA LEU A 303 2.23 -14.99 17.28
C LEU A 303 2.12 -16.00 16.13
N ARG A 304 2.52 -17.26 16.35
CA ARG A 304 2.40 -18.33 15.36
C ARG A 304 0.93 -18.60 15.00
N GLU A 305 0.08 -18.76 16.00
CA GLU A 305 -1.36 -18.96 15.81
C GLU A 305 -1.99 -17.79 15.04
N ARG A 306 -1.57 -16.54 15.35
CA ARG A 306 -2.04 -15.34 14.64
C ARG A 306 -1.63 -15.36 13.17
N ALA A 307 -0.38 -15.73 12.85
CA ALA A 307 0.10 -15.84 11.48
C ALA A 307 -0.66 -16.93 10.69
N GLU A 308 -0.88 -18.10 11.29
CA GLU A 308 -1.65 -19.20 10.71
C GLU A 308 -3.10 -18.80 10.42
N ASN A 309 -3.77 -18.14 11.37
CA ASN A 309 -5.12 -17.62 11.20
C ASN A 309 -5.23 -16.63 10.03
N ILE A 310 -4.21 -15.80 9.83
CA ILE A 310 -4.18 -14.87 8.70
C ILE A 310 -3.98 -15.63 7.38
N ARG A 311 -3.10 -16.63 7.33
CA ARG A 311 -2.90 -17.46 6.13
C ARG A 311 -4.16 -18.25 5.77
N TYR A 312 -4.85 -18.82 6.76
CA TYR A 312 -6.14 -19.47 6.56
C TYR A 312 -7.18 -18.51 5.97
N PHE A 313 -7.23 -17.28 6.47
CA PHE A 313 -8.09 -16.25 5.89
C PHE A 313 -7.74 -15.93 4.43
N VAL A 314 -6.44 -15.79 4.08
CA VAL A 314 -5.99 -15.59 2.69
C VAL A 314 -6.47 -16.74 1.79
N GLN A 315 -6.32 -17.98 2.25
CA GLN A 315 -6.77 -19.15 1.50
C GLN A 315 -8.28 -19.13 1.28
N ARG A 316 -9.08 -18.82 2.31
CA ARG A 316 -10.53 -18.68 2.20
C ARG A 316 -10.94 -17.62 1.18
N VAL A 317 -10.25 -16.48 1.14
CA VAL A 317 -10.52 -15.41 0.15
C VAL A 317 -10.29 -15.92 -1.28
N ILE A 318 -9.19 -16.64 -1.51
CA ILE A 318 -8.86 -17.21 -2.82
C ILE A 318 -9.86 -18.30 -3.22
N GLU A 319 -10.19 -19.21 -2.31
CA GLU A 319 -11.16 -20.29 -2.57
C GLU A 319 -12.55 -19.75 -2.92
N ALA A 320 -13.01 -18.74 -2.18
CA ALA A 320 -14.29 -18.10 -2.45
C ALA A 320 -14.30 -17.46 -3.85
N PHE A 321 -13.21 -16.79 -4.25
CA PHE A 321 -13.08 -16.25 -5.61
C PHE A 321 -13.12 -17.36 -6.67
N VAL A 322 -12.38 -18.45 -6.45
CA VAL A 322 -12.36 -19.60 -7.36
C VAL A 322 -13.76 -20.19 -7.54
N MET A 323 -14.52 -20.35 -6.45
CA MET A 323 -15.87 -20.90 -6.49
C MET A 323 -16.84 -20.07 -7.35
N VAL A 324 -16.73 -18.74 -7.32
CA VAL A 324 -17.56 -17.84 -8.14
C VAL A 324 -17.23 -17.94 -9.64
N HIS A 325 -15.98 -18.25 -9.98
CA HIS A 325 -15.50 -18.28 -11.37
C HIS A 325 -15.35 -19.70 -11.94
N LYS A 326 -15.83 -20.74 -11.23
CA LYS A 326 -15.90 -22.09 -11.79
C LYS A 326 -16.98 -22.17 -12.88
N PRO A 327 -16.72 -22.88 -14.00
CA PRO A 327 -15.46 -23.55 -14.35
C PRO A 327 -14.40 -22.56 -14.86
N LEU A 328 -13.17 -22.69 -14.34
CA LEU A 328 -12.03 -21.82 -14.70
C LEU A 328 -11.65 -21.89 -16.19
N ALA A 329 -12.12 -22.90 -16.92
CA ALA A 329 -11.94 -23.02 -18.36
C ALA A 329 -12.57 -21.86 -19.15
N HIS A 330 -13.69 -21.31 -18.66
CA HIS A 330 -14.45 -20.23 -19.33
C HIS A 330 -14.36 -18.89 -18.59
N ALA A 331 -13.60 -18.83 -17.49
CA ALA A 331 -13.42 -17.59 -16.73
C ALA A 331 -12.73 -16.52 -17.59
N LYS A 332 -13.05 -15.23 -17.38
CA LYS A 332 -12.44 -14.13 -18.13
C LYS A 332 -10.93 -14.07 -17.88
N HIS A 333 -10.17 -13.63 -18.90
CA HIS A 333 -8.73 -13.40 -18.81
C HIS A 333 -8.32 -12.64 -17.53
N ALA A 334 -8.96 -11.49 -17.27
CA ALA A 334 -8.68 -10.66 -16.10
C ALA A 334 -8.85 -11.39 -14.76
N ASN A 335 -9.79 -12.34 -14.67
CA ASN A 335 -10.04 -13.10 -13.45
C ASN A 335 -8.94 -14.14 -13.24
N LEU A 336 -8.50 -14.81 -14.32
CA LEU A 336 -7.40 -15.77 -14.28
C LEU A 336 -6.06 -15.10 -13.96
N SER A 337 -5.77 -13.94 -14.57
CA SER A 337 -4.56 -13.16 -14.27
C SER A 337 -4.54 -12.70 -12.80
N SER A 338 -5.68 -12.20 -12.30
CA SER A 338 -5.80 -11.77 -10.89
C SER A 338 -5.69 -12.94 -9.92
N LEU A 339 -6.22 -14.11 -10.28
CA LEU A 339 -6.12 -15.34 -9.49
C LEU A 339 -4.68 -15.87 -9.44
N ALA A 340 -3.97 -15.89 -10.58
CA ALA A 340 -2.56 -16.28 -10.61
C ALA A 340 -1.71 -15.36 -9.72
N ARG A 341 -1.90 -14.05 -9.85
CA ARG A 341 -1.26 -13.04 -8.99
C ARG A 341 -1.55 -13.27 -7.51
N ALA A 342 -2.80 -13.58 -7.15
CA ALA A 342 -3.17 -13.88 -5.78
C ALA A 342 -2.43 -15.12 -5.24
N TYR A 343 -2.35 -16.20 -6.02
CA TYR A 343 -1.60 -17.39 -5.64
C TYR A 343 -0.11 -17.11 -5.43
N PHE A 344 0.54 -16.35 -6.33
CA PHE A 344 1.95 -16.00 -6.15
C PHE A 344 2.21 -15.14 -4.93
N VAL A 345 1.34 -14.18 -4.65
CA VAL A 345 1.45 -13.36 -3.43
C VAL A 345 1.25 -14.22 -2.18
N ALA A 346 0.31 -15.17 -2.20
CA ALA A 346 0.10 -16.10 -1.09
C ALA A 346 1.24 -17.12 -0.91
N GLY A 347 2.10 -17.30 -1.91
CA GLY A 347 3.19 -18.28 -1.91
C GLY A 347 2.82 -19.66 -2.46
N ASP A 348 1.60 -19.84 -2.99
CA ASP A 348 1.17 -21.10 -3.62
C ASP A 348 1.52 -21.09 -5.12
N PHE A 349 2.82 -21.18 -5.41
CA PHE A 349 3.34 -21.10 -6.78
C PHE A 349 2.80 -22.22 -7.68
N ALA A 350 2.57 -23.43 -7.12
CA ALA A 350 2.06 -24.58 -7.86
C ALA A 350 0.69 -24.29 -8.49
N LYS A 351 -0.26 -23.78 -7.69
CA LYS A 351 -1.58 -23.39 -8.21
C LYS A 351 -1.50 -22.16 -9.12
N GLY A 352 -0.63 -21.19 -8.80
CA GLY A 352 -0.39 -20.03 -9.67
C GLY A 352 0.05 -20.43 -11.09
N PHE A 353 1.00 -21.35 -11.20
CA PHE A 353 1.44 -21.89 -12.48
C PHE A 353 0.38 -22.76 -13.17
N GLU A 354 -0.48 -23.45 -12.43
CA GLU A 354 -1.61 -24.16 -13.02
C GLU A 354 -2.58 -23.21 -13.73
N VAL A 355 -2.89 -22.08 -13.12
CA VAL A 355 -3.73 -21.02 -13.73
C VAL A 355 -3.05 -20.45 -14.98
N PHE A 356 -1.74 -20.22 -14.95
CA PHE A 356 -0.98 -19.83 -16.14
C PHE A 356 -1.01 -20.87 -17.25
N ARG A 357 -0.88 -22.16 -16.94
CA ARG A 357 -1.03 -23.22 -17.94
C ARG A 357 -2.41 -23.18 -18.61
N ASN A 358 -3.46 -22.82 -17.87
CA ASN A 358 -4.79 -22.63 -18.44
C ASN A 358 -4.84 -21.43 -19.41
N LEU A 359 -4.29 -20.27 -19.02
CA LEU A 359 -4.14 -19.11 -19.92
C LEU A 359 -3.38 -19.46 -21.20
N ILE A 360 -2.23 -20.13 -21.07
CA ILE A 360 -1.39 -20.54 -22.20
C ILE A 360 -2.11 -21.54 -23.11
N ARG A 361 -2.85 -22.51 -22.55
CA ARG A 361 -3.68 -23.47 -23.33
C ARG A 361 -4.75 -22.76 -24.15
N ARG A 362 -5.29 -21.64 -23.64
CA ARG A 362 -6.27 -20.80 -24.31
C ARG A 362 -5.65 -19.82 -25.33
N ARG A 363 -4.33 -19.88 -25.54
CA ARG A 363 -3.56 -18.93 -26.36
C ARG A 363 -3.68 -17.48 -25.87
N GLU A 364 -3.95 -17.30 -24.58
CA GLU A 364 -3.91 -15.99 -23.93
C GLU A 364 -2.53 -15.76 -23.34
N VAL A 365 -1.99 -14.55 -23.50
CA VAL A 365 -0.66 -14.19 -23.02
C VAL A 365 -0.77 -13.69 -21.58
N PRO A 366 -0.17 -14.36 -20.58
CA PRO A 366 -0.08 -13.82 -19.23
C PRO A 366 0.80 -12.56 -19.18
N ASP A 367 0.56 -11.69 -18.21
CA ASP A 367 1.35 -10.47 -18.02
C ASP A 367 2.81 -10.83 -17.66
N LEU A 368 3.77 -10.19 -18.33
CA LEU A 368 5.20 -10.39 -18.11
C LEU A 368 5.59 -10.10 -16.66
N HIS A 369 4.94 -9.13 -16.02
CA HIS A 369 5.18 -8.84 -14.60
C HIS A 369 4.79 -10.01 -13.69
N ASP A 370 3.63 -10.63 -13.91
CA ASP A 370 3.16 -11.75 -13.11
C ASP A 370 3.99 -13.02 -13.38
N ILE A 371 4.45 -13.21 -14.62
CA ILE A 371 5.42 -14.26 -14.97
C ILE A 371 6.73 -14.06 -14.22
N ASN A 372 7.26 -12.84 -14.19
CA ASN A 372 8.51 -12.54 -13.48
C ASN A 372 8.38 -12.78 -11.97
N ILE A 373 7.26 -12.40 -11.35
CA ILE A 373 7.02 -12.69 -9.91
C ILE A 373 7.04 -14.20 -9.64
N GLY A 374 6.28 -14.97 -10.41
CA GLY A 374 6.26 -16.43 -10.26
C GLY A 374 7.63 -17.06 -10.53
N LEU A 375 8.35 -16.54 -11.54
CA LEU A 375 9.67 -17.01 -11.92
C LEU A 375 10.72 -16.74 -10.86
N SER A 376 10.70 -15.57 -10.21
CA SER A 376 11.62 -15.23 -9.13
C SER A 376 11.57 -16.25 -8.01
N ALA A 377 10.36 -16.57 -7.55
CA ALA A 377 10.18 -17.54 -6.49
C ALA A 377 10.45 -18.99 -6.94
N LEU A 378 10.10 -19.34 -8.17
CA LEU A 378 10.45 -20.66 -8.72
C LEU A 378 11.96 -20.83 -8.83
N ALA A 379 12.68 -19.76 -9.21
CA ALA A 379 14.12 -19.78 -9.38
C ALA A 379 14.85 -19.95 -8.04
N GLU A 380 14.32 -19.35 -6.98
CA GLU A 380 14.88 -19.46 -5.62
C GLU A 380 14.80 -20.89 -5.07
N HIS A 381 13.73 -21.63 -5.35
CA HIS A 381 13.63 -23.03 -4.91
C HIS A 381 14.22 -24.03 -5.91
N ASN A 382 14.08 -23.77 -7.21
CA ASN A 382 14.52 -24.68 -8.26
C ASN A 382 14.86 -23.91 -9.56
N PRO A 383 16.12 -23.45 -9.71
CA PRO A 383 16.52 -22.63 -10.85
C PRO A 383 16.37 -23.38 -12.19
N ARG A 384 16.50 -24.70 -12.22
CA ARG A 384 16.27 -25.52 -13.43
C ARG A 384 14.81 -25.50 -13.89
N SER A 385 13.87 -25.52 -12.95
CA SER A 385 12.45 -25.43 -13.26
C SER A 385 12.08 -24.04 -13.77
N ALA A 386 12.70 -23.00 -13.20
CA ALA A 386 12.59 -21.63 -13.72
C ALA A 386 13.17 -21.50 -15.13
N ALA A 387 14.34 -22.09 -15.41
CA ALA A 387 14.92 -22.10 -16.75
C ALA A 387 14.02 -22.78 -17.80
N LYS A 388 13.37 -23.89 -17.44
CA LYS A 388 12.35 -24.54 -18.29
C LYS A 388 11.16 -23.61 -18.57
N MET A 389 10.74 -22.81 -17.60
CA MET A 389 9.68 -21.83 -17.80
C MET A 389 10.10 -20.76 -18.80
N VAL A 390 11.34 -20.25 -18.72
CA VAL A 390 11.90 -19.30 -19.71
C VAL A 390 11.89 -19.89 -21.12
N GLN A 391 12.26 -21.16 -21.28
CA GLN A 391 12.17 -21.86 -22.57
C GLN A 391 10.74 -21.92 -23.10
N VAL A 392 9.76 -22.24 -22.23
CA VAL A 392 8.34 -22.27 -22.60
C VAL A 392 7.84 -20.88 -23.00
N MET A 393 8.29 -19.80 -22.36
CA MET A 393 7.96 -18.43 -22.75
C MET A 393 8.39 -18.16 -24.20
N ILE A 394 9.65 -18.47 -24.54
CA ILE A 394 10.20 -18.27 -25.88
C ILE A 394 9.43 -19.09 -26.93
N GLN A 395 9.19 -20.38 -26.65
CA GLN A 395 8.44 -21.26 -27.56
C GLN A 395 7.01 -20.76 -27.83
N ARG A 396 6.42 -20.02 -26.89
CA ARG A 396 5.06 -19.47 -26.99
C ARG A 396 5.03 -18.02 -27.50
N GLY A 397 6.18 -17.46 -27.88
CA GLY A 397 6.29 -16.09 -28.40
C GLY A 397 6.23 -14.99 -27.33
N ILE A 398 6.37 -15.34 -26.05
CA ILE A 398 6.49 -14.38 -24.95
C ILE A 398 7.98 -14.06 -24.82
N GLN A 399 8.37 -12.82 -25.13
CA GLN A 399 9.77 -12.41 -25.04
C GLN A 399 10.17 -12.17 -23.57
N PRO A 400 11.08 -12.98 -23.01
CA PRO A 400 11.61 -12.73 -21.67
C PRO A 400 12.51 -11.48 -21.68
N ASN A 401 12.51 -10.71 -20.60
CA ASN A 401 13.30 -9.48 -20.50
C ASN A 401 14.58 -9.69 -19.68
N SER A 402 15.40 -8.64 -19.56
CA SER A 402 16.65 -8.67 -18.78
C SER A 402 16.41 -9.07 -17.31
N VAL A 403 15.30 -8.67 -16.72
CA VAL A 403 14.90 -9.04 -15.36
C VAL A 403 14.63 -10.55 -15.29
N THR A 404 13.88 -11.10 -16.24
CA THR A 404 13.55 -12.55 -16.30
C THR A 404 14.81 -13.41 -16.28
N PHE A 405 15.78 -13.10 -17.15
CA PHE A 405 17.05 -13.84 -17.21
C PHE A 405 17.92 -13.57 -15.98
N GLY A 406 18.05 -12.30 -15.58
CA GLY A 406 18.85 -11.89 -14.44
C GLY A 406 18.45 -12.60 -13.16
N THR A 407 17.14 -12.75 -12.91
CA THR A 407 16.66 -13.46 -11.72
C THR A 407 17.00 -14.94 -11.72
N VAL A 408 16.76 -15.66 -12.82
CA VAL A 408 17.05 -17.11 -12.87
C VAL A 408 18.54 -17.37 -12.82
N VAL A 409 19.33 -16.54 -13.50
CA VAL A 409 20.78 -16.61 -13.48
C VAL A 409 21.33 -16.33 -12.08
N HIS A 410 20.84 -15.28 -11.40
CA HIS A 410 21.22 -14.97 -10.02
C HIS A 410 21.00 -16.17 -9.09
N GLN A 411 19.82 -16.76 -9.13
CA GLN A 411 19.48 -17.90 -8.30
C GLN A 411 20.25 -19.17 -8.70
N ALA A 412 20.47 -19.43 -9.99
CA ALA A 412 21.30 -20.54 -10.45
C ALA A 412 22.73 -20.47 -9.91
N LEU A 413 23.29 -19.27 -9.77
CA LEU A 413 24.62 -19.08 -9.17
C LEU A 413 24.62 -19.32 -7.67
N ILE A 414 23.61 -18.83 -6.95
CA ILE A 414 23.46 -19.08 -5.51
C ILE A 414 23.40 -20.59 -5.25
N HIS A 415 22.69 -21.33 -6.10
CA HIS A 415 22.61 -22.80 -6.05
C HIS A 415 23.85 -23.52 -6.62
N GLY A 416 24.86 -22.79 -7.12
CA GLY A 416 26.09 -23.37 -7.67
C GLY A 416 25.94 -24.11 -9.00
N ASP A 417 24.81 -23.97 -9.71
CA ASP A 417 24.54 -24.65 -10.99
C ASP A 417 25.14 -23.88 -12.18
N THR A 418 26.47 -23.91 -12.28
CA THR A 418 27.24 -23.18 -13.30
C THR A 418 26.96 -23.66 -14.73
N GLN A 419 26.53 -24.91 -14.92
CA GLN A 419 26.12 -25.42 -16.23
C GLN A 419 24.84 -24.73 -16.71
N LEU A 420 23.85 -24.64 -15.82
CA LEU A 420 22.59 -23.97 -16.12
C LEU A 420 22.79 -22.48 -16.43
N VAL A 421 23.73 -21.83 -15.76
CA VAL A 421 24.11 -20.44 -16.04
C VAL A 421 24.62 -20.29 -17.47
N GLY A 422 25.53 -21.16 -17.93
CA GLY A 422 26.02 -21.16 -19.31
C GLY A 422 24.90 -21.36 -20.34
N ASP A 423 24.02 -22.34 -20.10
CA ASP A 423 22.88 -22.63 -20.97
C ASP A 423 21.90 -21.44 -21.06
N LEU A 424 21.62 -20.79 -19.94
CA LEU A 424 20.72 -19.63 -19.88
C LEU A 424 21.31 -18.41 -20.60
N LEU A 425 22.61 -18.19 -20.51
CA LEU A 425 23.30 -17.11 -21.22
C LEU A 425 23.30 -17.34 -22.73
N GLN A 426 23.54 -18.57 -23.17
CA GLN A 426 23.45 -18.93 -24.58
C GLN A 426 22.02 -18.76 -25.11
N LEU A 427 21.03 -19.17 -24.31
CA LEU A 427 19.61 -19.03 -24.64
C LEU A 427 19.17 -17.56 -24.69
N ALA A 428 19.67 -16.70 -23.79
CA ALA A 428 19.44 -15.25 -23.83
C ALA A 428 20.00 -14.62 -25.11
N ARG A 429 21.16 -15.08 -25.58
CA ARG A 429 21.79 -14.63 -26.83
C ARG A 429 20.99 -15.05 -28.07
N GLN A 430 20.48 -16.28 -28.08
CA GLN A 430 19.65 -16.80 -29.18
C GLN A 430 18.26 -16.15 -29.25
N ALA A 431 17.71 -15.73 -28.11
CA ALA A 431 16.43 -15.03 -28.04
C ALA A 431 16.47 -13.59 -28.60
N GLY A 432 17.66 -13.08 -28.97
CA GLY A 432 17.80 -11.96 -29.90
C GLY A 432 17.48 -10.56 -29.37
N ASN A 433 17.19 -10.37 -28.08
CA ASN A 433 16.84 -9.03 -27.58
C ASN A 433 17.01 -8.80 -26.06
N ILE A 434 17.97 -9.46 -25.41
CA ILE A 434 18.29 -9.18 -24.00
C ILE A 434 19.64 -8.51 -23.92
N GLN A 435 19.64 -7.19 -23.74
CA GLN A 435 20.78 -6.52 -23.10
C GLN A 435 20.83 -7.08 -21.68
N LEU A 436 21.75 -8.03 -21.41
CA LEU A 436 22.08 -8.41 -20.04
C LEU A 436 22.49 -7.10 -19.35
N SER A 437 21.69 -6.63 -18.39
CA SER A 437 22.05 -5.39 -17.71
C SER A 437 23.40 -5.62 -17.04
N PRO A 438 24.25 -4.58 -16.92
CA PRO A 438 25.51 -4.68 -16.19
C PRO A 438 25.32 -5.25 -14.77
N GLU A 439 24.15 -5.04 -14.15
CA GLU A 439 23.77 -5.63 -12.85
C GLU A 439 23.58 -7.15 -12.89
N GLY A 440 23.10 -7.72 -14.01
CA GLY A 440 23.03 -9.16 -14.22
C GLY A 440 24.42 -9.80 -14.34
N LEU A 441 25.36 -9.09 -15.01
CA LEU A 441 26.78 -9.45 -15.06
C LEU A 441 27.46 -9.34 -13.69
N TYR A 442 27.17 -8.28 -12.91
CA TYR A 442 27.65 -8.13 -11.54
C TYR A 442 27.22 -9.31 -10.65
N SER A 443 25.95 -9.70 -10.75
CA SER A 443 25.40 -10.86 -10.04
C SER A 443 26.10 -12.17 -10.45
N LEU A 444 26.34 -12.37 -11.76
CA LEU A 444 27.08 -13.50 -12.34
C LEU A 444 28.47 -13.69 -11.74
N THR A 445 29.25 -12.62 -11.69
CA THR A 445 30.61 -12.69 -11.18
C THR A 445 30.63 -12.80 -9.67
N ARG A 446 29.73 -12.11 -8.96
CA ARG A 446 29.65 -12.18 -7.49
C ARG A 446 29.26 -13.57 -6.99
N GLY A 447 28.28 -14.20 -7.63
CA GLY A 447 27.87 -15.57 -7.33
C GLY A 447 28.99 -16.59 -7.61
N SER A 448 29.74 -16.43 -8.70
CA SER A 448 30.83 -17.36 -9.07
C SER A 448 32.10 -17.21 -8.23
N VAL A 449 32.42 -15.98 -7.78
CA VAL A 449 33.63 -15.67 -7.00
C VAL A 449 33.44 -15.98 -5.50
N SER A 450 32.20 -15.87 -4.99
CA SER A 450 31.89 -16.09 -3.56
C SER A 450 31.76 -17.56 -3.17
N MET A 451 31.67 -18.50 -4.13
CA MET A 451 31.65 -19.93 -3.83
C MET A 451 33.06 -20.40 -3.47
N GLU A 452 33.28 -20.75 -2.20
CA GLU A 452 34.56 -21.20 -1.65
C GLU A 452 34.99 -22.59 -2.19
N ASP A 453 34.11 -23.33 -2.87
CA ASP A 453 34.35 -24.72 -3.29
C ASP A 453 34.87 -24.91 -4.74
N GLY A 454 35.12 -23.82 -5.47
CA GLY A 454 35.62 -23.87 -6.84
C GLY A 454 37.16 -23.82 -6.94
N THR A 455 37.79 -24.78 -7.63
CA THR A 455 39.20 -24.71 -8.06
C THR A 455 39.46 -23.37 -8.77
N GLY A 456 40.54 -22.64 -8.42
CA GLY A 456 40.86 -21.30 -8.96
C GLY A 456 40.85 -21.20 -10.50
N ALA A 457 41.12 -22.30 -11.21
CA ALA A 457 41.01 -22.38 -12.67
C ALA A 457 39.59 -22.09 -13.21
N LYS A 458 38.53 -22.49 -12.49
CA LYS A 458 37.14 -22.21 -12.87
C LYS A 458 36.81 -20.73 -12.62
N LYS A 459 37.30 -20.15 -11.52
CA LYS A 459 37.10 -18.73 -11.18
C LYS A 459 37.76 -17.80 -12.21
N SER A 460 38.99 -18.11 -12.63
CA SER A 460 39.70 -17.39 -13.72
C SER A 460 38.99 -17.52 -15.07
N ALA A 461 38.50 -18.71 -15.45
CA ALA A 461 37.75 -18.90 -16.69
C ALA A 461 36.47 -18.05 -16.72
N HIS A 462 35.71 -18.02 -15.61
CA HIS A 462 34.48 -17.23 -15.52
C HIS A 462 34.73 -15.71 -15.53
N LEU A 463 35.84 -15.25 -14.94
CA LEU A 463 36.26 -13.84 -15.03
C LEU A 463 36.60 -13.46 -16.48
N LYS A 464 37.26 -14.35 -17.23
CA LYS A 464 37.57 -14.15 -18.65
C LYS A 464 36.31 -14.15 -19.51
N ASP A 465 35.37 -15.07 -19.27
CA ASP A 465 34.07 -15.10 -19.95
C ASP A 465 33.27 -13.82 -19.68
N ALA A 466 33.22 -13.36 -18.42
CA ALA A 466 32.57 -12.11 -18.05
C ALA A 466 33.21 -10.89 -18.74
N LEU A 467 34.52 -10.90 -18.93
CA LEU A 467 35.24 -9.85 -19.64
C LEU A 467 34.93 -9.84 -21.15
N GLU A 468 34.91 -11.01 -21.79
CA GLU A 468 34.57 -11.13 -23.21
C GLU A 468 33.11 -10.71 -23.47
N LEU A 469 32.20 -11.08 -22.57
CA LEU A 469 30.82 -10.59 -22.60
C LEU A 469 30.78 -9.06 -22.50
N LEU A 470 31.58 -8.46 -21.61
CA LEU A 470 31.62 -7.01 -21.43
C LEU A 470 32.15 -6.26 -22.65
N LYS A 471 33.18 -6.79 -23.31
CA LYS A 471 33.74 -6.25 -24.55
C LYS A 471 32.76 -6.30 -25.71
N SER A 472 31.91 -7.33 -25.75
CA SER A 472 30.91 -7.52 -26.83
C SER A 472 29.72 -6.56 -26.76
N MET A 473 29.56 -5.80 -25.66
CA MET A 473 28.44 -4.86 -25.49
C MET A 473 28.71 -3.49 -26.13
N PRO A 474 27.74 -2.86 -26.81
CA PRO A 474 27.91 -1.53 -27.40
C PRO A 474 28.12 -0.44 -26.33
N ASP A 475 29.06 0.48 -26.56
CA ASP A 475 29.51 1.50 -25.59
C ASP A 475 28.38 2.42 -25.08
N LYS A 476 27.33 2.64 -25.88
CA LYS A 476 26.22 3.57 -25.56
C LYS A 476 25.20 3.02 -24.55
N GLY A 477 25.40 1.81 -23.99
CA GLY A 477 24.50 1.19 -23.01
C GLY A 477 25.18 0.72 -21.71
N ARG A 478 26.47 1.01 -21.54
CA ARG A 478 27.25 0.57 -20.35
C ARG A 478 27.01 1.50 -19.16
N LEU A 479 25.81 1.49 -18.58
CA LEU A 479 25.59 2.10 -17.27
C LEU A 479 26.15 1.15 -16.19
N SER A 480 27.43 1.36 -15.87
CA SER A 480 28.19 0.64 -14.85
C SER A 480 28.07 1.35 -13.51
N SER A 481 27.64 0.66 -12.44
CA SER A 481 27.78 1.22 -11.10
C SER A 481 29.26 1.16 -10.67
N PRO A 482 29.80 2.19 -10.00
CA PRO A 482 31.17 2.18 -9.49
C PRO A 482 31.45 0.97 -8.59
N ASP A 483 30.46 0.50 -7.83
CA ASP A 483 30.59 -0.65 -6.92
C ASP A 483 30.78 -1.97 -7.67
N MET A 484 30.13 -2.12 -8.83
CA MET A 484 30.34 -3.26 -9.71
C MET A 484 31.77 -3.26 -10.26
N GLY A 485 32.24 -2.14 -10.81
CA GLY A 485 33.58 -2.03 -11.33
C GLY A 485 34.65 -2.37 -10.29
N LYS A 486 34.49 -1.88 -9.05
CA LYS A 486 35.41 -2.16 -7.93
C LYS A 486 35.45 -3.66 -7.62
N PHE A 487 34.29 -4.29 -7.47
CA PHE A 487 34.20 -5.71 -7.15
C PHE A 487 34.91 -6.58 -8.20
N MET A 488 34.67 -6.32 -9.50
CA MET A 488 35.26 -7.10 -10.59
C MET A 488 36.80 -7.00 -10.62
N VAL A 489 37.33 -5.81 -10.34
CA VAL A 489 38.79 -5.59 -10.27
C VAL A 489 39.39 -6.35 -9.09
N PHE A 490 38.79 -6.27 -7.90
CA PHE A 490 39.29 -6.98 -6.72
C PHE A 490 39.16 -8.50 -6.85
N ALA A 491 38.10 -8.99 -7.50
CA ALA A 491 37.94 -10.42 -7.79
C ALA A 491 39.06 -10.94 -8.72
N ALA A 492 39.40 -10.19 -9.78
CA ALA A 492 40.48 -10.57 -10.69
C ALA A 492 41.87 -10.47 -10.03
N LEU A 493 42.10 -9.49 -9.16
CA LEU A 493 43.34 -9.38 -8.37
C LEU A 493 43.50 -10.52 -7.35
N ARG A 494 42.39 -11.03 -6.79
CA ARG A 494 42.40 -12.17 -5.85
C ARG A 494 42.79 -13.49 -6.52
N GLU A 495 42.48 -13.63 -7.81
CA GLU A 495 42.80 -14.82 -8.62
C GLU A 495 44.11 -14.65 -9.43
N ASP A 496 44.93 -13.64 -9.12
CA ASP A 496 46.21 -13.33 -9.77
C ASP A 496 46.12 -13.11 -11.29
N GLU A 497 45.02 -12.50 -11.76
CA GLU A 497 44.78 -12.16 -13.17
C GLU A 497 44.84 -10.63 -13.40
N PRO A 498 46.03 -10.01 -13.39
CA PRO A 498 46.18 -8.54 -13.44
C PRO A 498 45.71 -7.93 -14.78
N VAL A 499 45.82 -8.67 -15.88
CA VAL A 499 45.36 -8.23 -17.21
C VAL A 499 43.84 -8.12 -17.25
N VAL A 500 43.15 -9.12 -16.70
CA VAL A 500 41.68 -9.12 -16.60
C VAL A 500 41.20 -8.01 -15.66
N ALA A 501 41.91 -7.80 -14.54
CA ALA A 501 41.63 -6.72 -13.60
C ALA A 501 41.76 -5.32 -14.25
N PHE A 502 42.80 -5.09 -15.06
CA PHE A 502 42.97 -3.83 -15.77
C PHE A 502 41.86 -3.59 -16.80
N GLU A 503 41.47 -4.61 -17.54
CA GLU A 503 40.39 -4.51 -18.51
C GLU A 503 39.03 -4.19 -17.86
N PHE A 504 38.74 -4.78 -16.69
CA PHE A 504 37.55 -4.38 -15.92
C PHE A 504 37.63 -2.93 -15.46
N TRP A 505 38.77 -2.47 -14.95
CA TRP A 505 38.94 -1.05 -14.58
C TRP A 505 38.74 -0.12 -15.79
N ARG A 506 39.32 -0.46 -16.94
CA ARG A 506 39.23 0.34 -18.17
C ARG A 506 37.79 0.45 -18.67
N LEU A 507 37.04 -0.65 -18.65
CA LEU A 507 35.70 -0.70 -19.23
C LEU A 507 34.59 -0.26 -18.26
N LEU A 508 34.79 -0.38 -16.94
CA LEU A 508 33.75 -0.16 -15.93
C LEU A 508 33.98 1.05 -15.03
N LEU A 509 35.23 1.41 -14.76
CA LEU A 509 35.61 2.43 -13.76
C LEU A 509 36.19 3.71 -14.37
N LYS A 510 36.85 3.64 -15.53
CA LYS A 510 37.55 4.78 -16.14
C LYS A 510 36.68 6.04 -16.33
N TYR A 511 35.38 5.87 -16.55
CA TYR A 511 34.43 6.96 -16.83
C TYR A 511 33.25 7.03 -15.83
N SER A 512 33.20 6.16 -14.82
CA SER A 512 32.04 6.03 -13.92
C SER A 512 32.15 6.81 -12.61
N SER A 513 33.32 7.34 -12.28
CA SER A 513 33.56 8.12 -11.06
C SER A 513 34.66 9.16 -11.31
N GLU A 514 34.72 10.20 -10.48
CA GLU A 514 35.72 11.27 -10.59
C GLU A 514 37.15 10.70 -10.49
N TRP A 515 38.06 11.23 -11.30
CA TRP A 515 39.44 10.74 -11.42
C TRP A 515 40.23 10.84 -10.10
N ASP A 516 39.80 11.70 -9.17
CA ASP A 516 40.48 11.96 -7.90
C ASP A 516 39.87 11.21 -6.70
N ASP A 517 38.93 10.28 -6.94
CA ASP A 517 38.38 9.43 -5.88
C ASP A 517 39.50 8.59 -5.22
N ARG A 518 39.56 8.63 -3.88
CA ARG A 518 40.60 7.95 -3.07
C ARG A 518 40.66 6.46 -3.36
N GLU A 519 39.51 5.84 -3.60
CA GLU A 519 39.41 4.41 -3.90
C GLU A 519 39.90 4.07 -5.32
N GLN A 520 39.65 4.93 -6.30
CA GLN A 520 40.20 4.81 -7.66
C GLN A 520 41.74 4.94 -7.66
N ILE A 521 42.28 5.84 -6.84
CA ILE A 521 43.74 5.97 -6.67
C ILE A 521 44.32 4.69 -6.06
N HIS A 522 43.65 4.10 -5.07
CA HIS A 522 44.08 2.85 -4.46
C HIS A 522 44.07 1.68 -5.46
N ILE A 523 43.00 1.53 -6.25
CA ILE A 523 42.90 0.50 -7.29
C ILE A 523 43.99 0.66 -8.37
N ARG A 524 44.26 1.89 -8.83
CA ARG A 524 45.33 2.15 -9.81
C ARG A 524 46.72 1.83 -9.26
N ARG A 525 46.96 2.10 -7.98
CA ARG A 525 48.22 1.72 -7.32
C ARG A 525 48.37 0.19 -7.23
N LEU A 526 47.30 -0.54 -6.94
CA LEU A 526 47.30 -2.00 -6.93
C LEU A 526 47.58 -2.58 -8.33
N LEU A 527 46.88 -2.10 -9.36
CA LEU A 527 47.11 -2.52 -10.75
C LEU A 527 48.51 -2.16 -11.26
N GLY A 528 49.08 -1.06 -10.80
CA GLY A 528 50.46 -0.65 -11.13
C GLY A 528 51.55 -1.42 -10.38
N ALA A 529 51.23 -1.98 -9.20
CA ALA A 529 52.16 -2.80 -8.41
C ALA A 529 52.23 -4.25 -8.91
N THR A 530 51.14 -4.78 -9.47
CA THR A 530 51.09 -6.05 -10.19
C THR A 530 51.60 -5.82 -11.62
N ALA A 531 52.91 -5.94 -11.85
CA ALA A 531 53.59 -5.58 -13.10
C ALA A 531 52.82 -6.02 -14.38
N ILE A 532 52.15 -5.07 -15.03
CA ILE A 532 51.74 -5.20 -16.44
C ILE A 532 52.97 -4.82 -17.26
N PRO A 533 53.54 -5.73 -18.07
CA PRO A 533 54.62 -5.35 -18.98
C PRO A 533 54.11 -4.30 -19.97
N CYS A 534 54.61 -3.08 -19.82
CA CYS A 534 54.34 -1.92 -20.66
C CYS A 534 54.93 -2.13 -22.06
N ASP A 535 54.29 -2.89 -22.95
CA ASP A 535 54.74 -2.95 -24.36
C ASP A 535 53.66 -2.85 -25.44
N GLU A 536 52.36 -2.75 -25.14
CA GLU A 536 51.32 -2.64 -26.19
C GLU A 536 50.52 -1.33 -26.26
N VAL A 537 50.82 -0.30 -25.46
CA VAL A 537 50.04 0.96 -25.46
C VAL A 537 50.72 2.09 -26.25
N LYS A 538 51.81 1.82 -26.98
CA LYS A 538 52.40 2.79 -27.92
C LYS A 538 52.08 2.40 -29.36
N GLY A 539 50.82 2.61 -29.77
CA GLY A 539 50.46 2.36 -31.16
C GLY A 539 49.02 2.69 -31.50
N THR A 540 48.60 3.95 -31.32
CA THR A 540 47.67 4.69 -32.21
C THR A 540 47.28 6.01 -31.55
N SER A 541 48.17 7.00 -31.64
CA SER A 541 47.80 8.41 -31.55
C SER A 541 48.66 9.17 -32.57
N ALA A 542 48.27 9.06 -33.84
CA ALA A 542 48.72 9.92 -34.93
C ALA A 542 47.72 9.82 -36.09
N THR A 543 46.61 10.54 -35.97
CA THR A 543 45.91 11.39 -36.96
C THR A 543 44.41 11.44 -36.71
#